data_AF-A0A1G6IH71-F1
#
_entry.id   AF-A0A1G6IH71-F1
#
_cell.length_a   1.000
_cell.length_b   1.000
_cell.length_c   1.000
_cell.angle_alpha   90.00
_cell.angle_beta   90.00
_cell.angle_gamma   90.00
#
_symmetry.space_group_name_H-M   'P 1'
#
loop_
_entity.id
_entity.type
_entity.pdbx_description
1 polymer ?
#
loop_
_entity_poly.entity_id
_entity_poly.type
_entity_poly.pdbx_seq_one_letter_code
_entity_poly.pdbx_strand_id
1 'polypeptide(L)'
;MMYHLMVRGSDAPAHLPVILAEVFRITLEQADVSADSEWEDRNWDAVVTCEYERLQGDLNWSLTVYAANEVEYRPSDKELASLVAQRLSALVFTSWDVRFPWIRRVALPDGGFTLARVLQPDDDSPAYVVDATESRIPDLPNVQDLRMNDELEPFMFTCLHTDTAYDTAGLFHDH
;
A
#
# COMPACT_ATOMS: atom_id res chain seq x y z
N MET A 1 10.41 7.87 -6.73
CA MET A 1 9.88 6.68 -6.03
C MET A 1 8.38 6.64 -6.30
N MET A 2 7.83 5.47 -6.58
CA MET A 2 6.39 5.31 -6.84
C MET A 2 5.78 4.42 -5.77
N TYR A 3 4.62 4.82 -5.26
CA TYR A 3 3.86 4.10 -4.25
C TYR A 3 2.48 3.82 -4.82
N HIS A 4 1.96 2.63 -4.53
CA HIS A 4 0.60 2.28 -4.88
C HIS A 4 -0.18 1.93 -3.61
N LEU A 5 -1.26 2.66 -3.36
CA LEU A 5 -2.12 2.48 -2.20
C LEU A 5 -3.57 2.27 -2.67
N MET A 6 -4.36 1.56 -1.88
CA MET A 6 -5.82 1.58 -2.00
C MET A 6 -6.42 1.93 -0.66
N VAL A 7 -7.53 2.68 -0.66
CA VAL A 7 -8.12 3.22 0.57
C VAL A 7 -9.57 2.81 0.68
N ARG A 8 -9.97 2.38 1.88
CA ARG A 8 -11.38 2.27 2.29
C ARG A 8 -11.76 3.48 3.13
N GLY A 9 -12.31 4.51 2.47
CA GLY A 9 -12.74 5.78 3.04
C GLY A 9 -13.38 6.67 1.96
N SER A 10 -14.43 7.41 2.30
CA SER A 10 -15.22 8.17 1.32
C SER A 10 -14.48 9.38 0.75
N ASP A 11 -13.76 10.13 1.60
CA ASP A 11 -13.32 11.49 1.30
C ASP A 11 -11.79 11.63 1.20
N ALA A 12 -11.08 10.53 0.95
CA ALA A 12 -9.61 10.53 0.91
C ALA A 12 -9.00 11.62 0.01
N PRO A 13 -9.44 11.83 -1.26
CA PRO A 13 -8.84 12.83 -2.14
C PRO A 13 -8.80 14.25 -1.57
N ALA A 14 -9.83 14.66 -0.82
CA ALA A 14 -9.91 15.99 -0.24
C ALA A 14 -8.84 16.27 0.84
N HIS A 15 -8.31 15.21 1.46
CA HIS A 15 -7.33 15.32 2.55
C HIS A 15 -5.89 14.98 2.11
N LEU A 16 -5.73 14.30 0.97
CA LEU A 16 -4.43 13.86 0.47
C LEU A 16 -3.41 14.99 0.28
N PRO A 17 -3.73 16.18 -0.25
CA PRO A 17 -2.73 17.24 -0.42
C PRO A 17 -1.99 17.59 0.87
N VAL A 18 -2.75 17.79 1.95
CA VAL A 18 -2.19 18.12 3.28
C VAL A 18 -1.41 16.95 3.86
N ILE A 19 -1.97 15.73 3.75
CA ILE A 19 -1.32 14.52 4.27
C ILE A 19 0.02 14.26 3.57
N LEU A 20 0.06 14.36 2.25
CA LEU A 20 1.28 14.14 1.48
C LEU A 20 2.31 15.22 1.77
N ALA A 21 1.90 16.49 1.88
CA ALA A 21 2.80 17.56 2.28
C ALA A 21 3.46 17.30 3.64
N GLU A 22 2.66 16.90 4.65
CA GLU A 22 3.16 16.53 5.98
C GLU A 22 4.11 15.33 5.93
N VAL A 23 3.70 14.25 5.26
CA VAL A 23 4.44 12.99 5.24
C VAL A 23 5.76 13.12 4.51
N PHE A 24 5.79 13.80 3.36
CA PHE A 24 7.01 14.01 2.56
C PHE A 24 7.81 15.23 3.02
N ARG A 25 7.31 15.99 4.01
CA ARG A 25 7.95 17.19 4.57
C ARG A 25 8.21 18.27 3.53
N ILE A 26 7.22 18.49 2.67
CA ILE A 26 7.21 19.52 1.64
C ILE A 26 6.13 20.57 1.95
N THR A 27 6.14 21.66 1.19
CA THR A 27 5.04 22.63 1.22
C THR A 27 3.81 22.11 0.48
N LEU A 28 2.63 22.70 0.73
CA LEU A 28 1.40 22.27 0.07
C LEU A 28 1.46 22.55 -1.44
N GLU A 29 2.10 23.64 -1.84
CA GLU A 29 2.29 24.06 -3.23
C GLU A 29 3.21 23.11 -4.02
N GLN A 30 3.95 22.26 -3.33
CA GLN A 30 4.84 21.25 -3.89
C GLN A 30 4.16 19.89 -4.09
N ALA A 31 2.92 19.76 -3.64
CA ALA A 31 2.09 18.57 -3.81
C ALA A 31 1.00 18.82 -4.87
N ASP A 32 0.83 17.87 -5.79
CA ASP A 32 -0.31 17.81 -6.70
C ASP A 32 -1.15 16.57 -6.40
N VAL A 33 -2.46 16.74 -6.29
CA VAL A 33 -3.40 15.61 -6.14
C VAL A 33 -4.55 15.82 -7.09
N SER A 34 -4.64 14.95 -8.09
CA SER A 34 -5.56 15.11 -9.21
C SER A 34 -6.19 13.78 -9.57
N ALA A 35 -7.43 13.79 -10.07
CA ALA A 35 -8.02 12.59 -10.62
C ALA A 35 -7.17 12.12 -11.83
N ASP A 36 -7.05 10.82 -12.04
CA ASP A 36 -6.27 10.29 -13.18
C ASP A 36 -6.79 10.81 -14.54
N SER A 37 -8.09 11.11 -14.63
CA SER A 37 -8.71 11.70 -15.81
C SER A 37 -8.45 13.19 -16.02
N GLU A 38 -7.94 13.92 -15.02
CA GLU A 38 -7.77 15.37 -15.05
C GLU A 38 -6.31 15.75 -15.31
N TRP A 39 -6.06 16.30 -16.50
CA TRP A 39 -4.70 16.64 -16.98
C TRP A 39 -4.45 18.15 -17.10
N GLU A 40 -5.50 18.95 -17.25
CA GLU A 40 -5.38 20.38 -17.57
C GLU A 40 -5.03 21.23 -16.34
N ASP A 41 -5.52 20.86 -15.16
CA ASP A 41 -5.34 21.62 -13.91
C ASP A 41 -4.15 21.15 -13.06
N ARG A 42 -3.32 20.24 -13.59
CA ARG A 42 -2.19 19.68 -12.84
C ARG A 42 -1.09 20.70 -12.60
N ASN A 43 -0.57 20.70 -11.38
CA ASN A 43 0.65 21.40 -11.04
C ASN A 43 1.87 20.60 -11.53
N TRP A 44 2.36 20.92 -12.73
CA TRP A 44 3.53 20.28 -13.33
C TRP A 44 4.84 20.56 -12.60
N ASP A 45 4.88 21.54 -11.71
CA ASP A 45 6.04 21.87 -10.88
C ASP A 45 6.03 21.12 -9.52
N ALA A 46 5.00 20.31 -9.25
CA ALA A 46 4.93 19.54 -8.02
C ALA A 46 6.01 18.44 -7.96
N VAL A 47 6.65 18.32 -6.80
CA VAL A 47 7.70 17.31 -6.54
C VAL A 47 7.13 16.02 -5.94
N VAL A 48 5.90 16.08 -5.43
CA VAL A 48 5.10 14.93 -5.07
C VAL A 48 3.76 15.03 -5.79
N THR A 49 3.43 14.01 -6.58
CA THR A 49 2.12 13.92 -7.25
C THR A 49 1.35 12.72 -6.75
N CYS A 50 0.04 12.82 -6.70
CA CYS A 50 -0.86 11.71 -6.42
C CYS A 50 -2.00 11.70 -7.43
N GLU A 51 -2.03 10.65 -8.24
CA GLU A 51 -3.16 10.35 -9.12
C GLU A 51 -4.13 9.48 -8.34
N TYR A 52 -5.43 9.79 -8.40
CA TYR A 52 -6.44 8.97 -7.77
C TYR A 52 -7.56 8.57 -8.73
N GLU A 53 -8.09 7.38 -8.52
CA GLU A 53 -9.24 6.84 -9.23
C GLU A 53 -10.26 6.26 -8.25
N ARG A 54 -11.56 6.40 -8.57
CA ARG A 54 -12.64 5.82 -7.77
C ARG A 54 -12.75 4.33 -8.09
N LEU A 55 -12.70 3.50 -7.06
CA LEU A 55 -12.92 2.06 -7.16
C LEU A 55 -14.36 1.67 -6.83
N GLN A 56 -14.77 0.50 -7.32
CA GLN A 56 -16.00 -0.17 -6.94
C GLN A 56 -15.71 -1.29 -5.93
N GLY A 57 -16.67 -1.62 -5.07
CA GLY A 57 -16.56 -2.68 -4.07
C GLY A 57 -16.19 -2.18 -2.68
N ASP A 58 -15.36 -2.95 -1.98
CA ASP A 58 -14.94 -2.67 -0.60
C ASP A 58 -13.90 -1.58 -0.49
N LEU A 59 -13.16 -1.31 -1.57
CA LEU A 59 -12.18 -0.25 -1.64
C LEU A 59 -12.78 0.93 -2.41
N ASN A 60 -12.50 2.15 -1.95
CA ASN A 60 -13.09 3.36 -2.52
C ASN A 60 -12.15 4.07 -3.48
N TRP A 61 -10.85 4.02 -3.24
CA TRP A 61 -9.86 4.77 -4.00
C TRP A 61 -8.62 3.93 -4.27
N SER A 62 -8.07 4.05 -5.47
CA SER A 62 -6.70 3.63 -5.80
C SER A 62 -5.88 4.90 -5.99
N LEU A 63 -4.70 4.91 -5.40
CA LEU A 63 -3.81 6.07 -5.32
C LEU A 63 -2.43 5.66 -5.86
N THR A 64 -1.94 6.41 -6.85
CA THR A 64 -0.57 6.31 -7.35
C THR A 64 0.18 7.56 -6.94
N VAL A 65 1.05 7.43 -5.95
CA VAL A 65 1.88 8.54 -5.47
C VAL A 65 3.25 8.45 -6.11
N TYR A 66 3.71 9.53 -6.71
CA TYR A 66 5.08 9.67 -7.19
C TYR A 66 5.79 10.75 -6.38
N ALA A 67 6.97 10.42 -5.86
CA ALA A 67 7.89 11.38 -5.25
C ALA A 67 9.15 11.52 -6.12
N ALA A 68 9.43 12.74 -6.55
CA ALA A 68 10.62 13.10 -7.31
C ALA A 68 11.91 12.79 -6.52
N ASN A 69 13.04 12.72 -7.24
CA ASN A 69 14.31 12.37 -6.61
C ASN A 69 14.88 13.46 -5.69
N GLU A 70 14.45 14.71 -5.89
CA GLU A 70 14.82 15.88 -5.08
C GLU A 70 14.10 15.97 -3.73
N VAL A 71 13.06 15.16 -3.52
CA VAL A 71 12.37 15.08 -2.23
C VAL A 71 13.31 14.45 -1.20
N GLU A 72 13.72 15.23 -0.19
CA GLU A 72 14.70 14.82 0.81
C GLU A 72 14.21 13.63 1.65
N TYR A 73 12.96 13.67 2.12
CA TYR A 73 12.36 12.62 2.92
C TYR A 73 11.34 11.82 2.10
N ARG A 74 11.71 10.57 1.79
CA ARG A 74 10.85 9.62 1.09
C ARG A 74 10.59 8.42 2.01
N PRO A 75 9.39 8.28 2.59
CA PRO A 75 9.06 7.14 3.44
C PRO A 75 9.11 5.83 2.66
N SER A 76 9.25 4.71 3.37
CA SER A 76 8.97 3.39 2.79
C SER A 76 7.47 3.22 2.51
N ASP A 77 7.09 2.24 1.67
CA ASP A 77 5.68 1.90 1.42
C ASP A 77 4.89 1.67 2.71
N LYS A 78 5.52 0.98 3.67
CA LYS A 78 4.91 0.67 4.97
C LYS A 78 4.69 1.93 5.79
N GLU A 79 5.68 2.82 5.85
CA GLU A 79 5.57 4.08 6.59
C GLU A 79 4.51 5.00 5.97
N LEU A 80 4.51 5.14 4.63
CA LEU A 80 3.50 5.93 3.94
C LEU A 80 2.10 5.40 4.20
N ALA A 81 1.88 4.09 4.05
CA ALA A 81 0.58 3.48 4.30
C ALA A 81 0.10 3.71 5.75
N SER A 82 0.99 3.56 6.74
CA SER A 82 0.65 3.81 8.15
C SER A 82 0.26 5.25 8.41
N LEU A 83 1.05 6.21 7.92
CA LEU A 83 0.79 7.63 8.14
C LEU A 83 -0.50 8.09 7.46
N VAL A 84 -0.74 7.64 6.22
CA VAL A 84 -1.98 7.92 5.50
C VAL A 84 -3.18 7.30 6.24
N ALA A 85 -3.09 6.05 6.71
CA ALA A 85 -4.16 5.37 7.45
C ALA A 85 -4.54 6.12 8.72
N GLN A 86 -3.55 6.55 9.50
CA GLN A 86 -3.76 7.32 10.73
C GLN A 86 -4.41 8.68 10.44
N ARG A 87 -3.92 9.42 9.43
CA ARG A 87 -4.44 10.76 9.11
C ARG A 87 -5.84 10.74 8.51
N LEU A 88 -6.14 9.74 7.68
CA LEU A 88 -7.48 9.54 7.11
C LEU A 88 -8.45 8.86 8.06
N SER A 89 -7.96 8.29 9.17
CA SER A 89 -8.75 7.38 10.02
C SER A 89 -9.42 6.27 9.19
N ALA A 90 -8.66 5.70 8.25
CA ALA A 90 -9.15 4.76 7.25
C ALA A 90 -8.17 3.59 7.05
N LEU A 91 -8.67 2.47 6.51
CA LEU A 91 -7.82 1.35 6.12
C LEU A 91 -7.06 1.70 4.84
N VAL A 92 -5.75 1.45 4.83
CA VAL A 92 -4.91 1.65 3.65
C VAL A 92 -4.21 0.35 3.28
N PHE A 93 -4.38 -0.07 2.04
CA PHE A 93 -3.87 -1.32 1.49
C PHE A 93 -2.66 -1.02 0.60
N THR A 94 -1.56 -1.74 0.81
CA THR A 94 -0.36 -1.66 -0.02
C THR A 94 0.11 -3.06 -0.40
N SER A 95 0.99 -3.17 -1.38
CA SER A 95 1.61 -4.43 -1.75
C SER A 95 2.34 -5.04 -0.55
N TRP A 96 2.17 -6.34 -0.36
CA TRP A 96 2.89 -7.07 0.67
C TRP A 96 4.13 -7.77 0.09
N ASP A 97 3.91 -8.63 -0.91
CA ASP A 97 4.94 -9.40 -1.59
C ASP A 97 4.56 -9.55 -3.08
N VAL A 98 5.54 -9.35 -3.96
CA VAL A 98 5.34 -9.37 -5.41
C VAL A 98 4.85 -10.74 -5.94
N ARG A 99 5.12 -11.82 -5.21
CA ARG A 99 4.68 -13.18 -5.56
C ARG A 99 3.20 -13.41 -5.28
N PHE A 100 2.61 -12.58 -4.41
CA PHE A 100 1.23 -12.69 -3.97
C PHE A 100 0.48 -11.37 -4.21
N PRO A 101 0.26 -10.96 -5.47
CA PRO A 101 -0.36 -9.67 -5.80
C PRO A 101 -1.81 -9.52 -5.30
N TRP A 102 -2.47 -10.63 -4.95
CA TRP A 102 -3.79 -10.66 -4.30
C TRP A 102 -3.71 -10.54 -2.78
N ILE A 103 -2.54 -10.69 -2.15
CA ILE A 103 -2.35 -10.44 -0.72
C ILE A 103 -1.79 -9.03 -0.53
N ARG A 104 -2.53 -8.22 0.21
CA ARG A 104 -2.16 -6.84 0.52
C ARG A 104 -1.90 -6.69 2.01
N ARG A 105 -0.92 -5.86 2.31
CA ARG A 105 -0.69 -5.37 3.67
C ARG A 105 -1.70 -4.26 3.94
N VAL A 106 -2.41 -4.37 5.05
CA VAL A 106 -3.40 -3.38 5.51
C VAL A 106 -2.81 -2.62 6.67
N ALA A 107 -2.64 -1.31 6.51
CA ALA A 107 -2.37 -0.38 7.59
C ALA A 107 -3.70 0.00 8.26
N LEU A 108 -3.72 -0.11 9.58
CA LEU A 108 -4.87 0.23 10.41
C LEU A 108 -4.74 1.68 10.95
N PRO A 109 -5.84 2.38 11.22
CA PRO A 109 -5.82 3.73 11.80
C PRO A 109 -5.10 3.86 13.14
N ASP A 110 -4.97 2.76 13.89
CA ASP A 110 -4.25 2.71 15.17
C ASP A 110 -2.73 2.52 15.02
N GLY A 111 -2.23 2.47 13.77
CA GLY A 111 -0.83 2.24 13.45
C GLY A 111 -0.44 0.76 13.32
N GLY A 112 -1.37 -0.17 13.58
CA GLY A 112 -1.19 -1.60 13.39
C GLY A 112 -1.17 -2.02 11.91
N PHE A 113 -0.80 -3.28 11.69
CA PHE A 113 -0.84 -3.91 10.38
C PHE A 113 -1.45 -5.31 10.44
N THR A 114 -2.11 -5.70 9.36
CA THR A 114 -2.53 -7.08 9.10
C THR A 114 -2.43 -7.40 7.61
N LEU A 115 -2.68 -8.64 7.22
CA LEU A 115 -2.80 -9.05 5.83
C LEU A 115 -4.25 -9.25 5.44
N ALA A 116 -4.57 -8.87 4.21
CA ALA A 116 -5.86 -9.14 3.60
C ALA A 116 -5.67 -9.69 2.20
N ARG A 117 -6.53 -10.63 1.82
CA ARG A 117 -6.66 -11.04 0.44
C ARG A 117 -7.71 -10.15 -0.24
N VAL A 118 -7.32 -9.61 -1.38
CA VAL A 118 -8.11 -8.68 -2.18
C VAL A 118 -8.27 -9.30 -3.56
N LEU A 119 -9.51 -9.62 -3.91
CA LEU A 119 -9.86 -10.10 -5.24
C LEU A 119 -9.94 -8.88 -6.17
N GLN A 120 -9.19 -8.96 -7.27
CA GLN A 120 -9.21 -7.92 -8.29
C GLN A 120 -10.47 -8.07 -9.15
N PRO A 121 -10.94 -6.96 -9.76
CA PRO A 121 -11.98 -7.01 -10.75
C PRO A 121 -11.64 -7.99 -11.86
N ASP A 122 -12.63 -8.77 -12.29
CA ASP A 122 -12.61 -9.53 -13.52
C ASP A 122 -13.72 -9.01 -14.46
N ASP A 123 -13.80 -9.59 -15.66
CA ASP A 123 -14.79 -9.16 -16.67
C ASP A 123 -16.25 -9.30 -16.17
N ASP A 124 -16.50 -10.17 -15.19
CA ASP A 124 -17.82 -10.45 -14.64
C ASP A 124 -18.15 -9.60 -13.39
N SER A 125 -17.14 -9.05 -12.71
CA SER A 125 -17.28 -8.20 -11.52
C SER A 125 -16.27 -7.03 -11.52
N PRO A 126 -16.72 -5.78 -11.71
CA PRO A 126 -15.84 -4.60 -11.72
C PRO A 126 -15.35 -4.18 -10.31
N ALA A 127 -15.65 -4.94 -9.26
CA ALA A 127 -15.47 -4.55 -7.87
C ALA A 127 -14.25 -5.22 -7.20
N TYR A 128 -13.46 -4.42 -6.48
CA TYR A 128 -12.44 -4.91 -5.56
C TYR A 128 -13.12 -5.43 -4.28
N VAL A 129 -12.91 -6.70 -3.98
CA VAL A 129 -13.53 -7.36 -2.81
C VAL A 129 -12.46 -7.78 -1.83
N VAL A 130 -12.62 -7.44 -0.56
CA VAL A 130 -11.76 -7.97 0.51
C VAL A 130 -12.39 -9.27 1.00
N ASP A 131 -11.80 -10.42 0.64
CA ASP A 131 -12.44 -11.72 0.86
C ASP A 131 -11.98 -12.41 2.15
N ALA A 132 -10.74 -12.15 2.59
CA ALA A 132 -10.19 -12.69 3.82
C ALA A 132 -9.18 -11.73 4.50
N THR A 133 -9.10 -11.78 5.83
CA THR A 133 -8.14 -11.00 6.65
C THR A 133 -7.48 -11.88 7.71
N GLU A 134 -6.18 -11.71 7.95
CA GLU A 134 -5.43 -12.46 8.98
C GLU A 134 -5.92 -12.14 10.40
N SER A 135 -6.30 -10.89 10.65
CA SER A 135 -6.91 -10.46 11.90
C SER A 135 -8.24 -9.77 11.62
N ARG A 136 -9.19 -9.89 12.55
CA ARG A 136 -10.50 -9.23 12.42
C ARG A 136 -10.33 -7.71 12.35
N ILE A 137 -10.96 -7.12 11.35
CA ILE A 137 -11.02 -5.66 11.17
C ILE A 137 -12.48 -5.22 11.38
N PRO A 138 -12.79 -4.35 12.36
CA PRO A 138 -14.17 -3.92 12.64
C PRO A 138 -14.92 -3.37 11.41
N ASP A 139 -14.22 -2.67 10.51
CA ASP A 139 -14.78 -2.05 9.32
C ASP A 139 -15.05 -3.04 8.17
N LEU A 140 -14.67 -4.31 8.35
CA LEU A 140 -14.84 -5.43 7.42
C LEU A 140 -15.42 -6.67 8.15
N PRO A 141 -16.62 -6.58 8.74
CA PRO A 141 -17.12 -7.60 9.66
C PRO A 141 -17.54 -8.92 9.00
N ASN A 142 -17.75 -8.93 7.68
CA ASN A 142 -18.23 -10.09 6.92
C ASN A 142 -17.09 -10.84 6.20
N VAL A 143 -15.85 -10.49 6.50
CA VAL A 143 -14.67 -11.05 5.86
C VAL A 143 -14.20 -12.29 6.61
N GLN A 144 -13.76 -13.32 5.87
CA GLN A 144 -13.33 -14.58 6.48
C GLN A 144 -11.93 -14.47 7.08
N ASP A 145 -11.58 -15.37 7.98
CA ASP A 145 -10.20 -15.44 8.49
C ASP A 145 -9.27 -15.94 7.37
N LEU A 146 -8.20 -15.20 7.10
CA LEU A 146 -7.17 -15.60 6.14
C LEU A 146 -6.41 -16.79 6.71
N ARG A 147 -6.69 -17.98 6.18
CA ARG A 147 -5.95 -19.19 6.55
C ARG A 147 -4.62 -19.21 5.80
N MET A 148 -3.54 -18.92 6.52
CA MET A 148 -2.17 -18.94 5.98
C MET A 148 -1.65 -20.34 5.58
N ASN A 149 -2.30 -21.41 6.05
CA ASN A 149 -1.69 -22.75 6.09
C ASN A 149 -1.64 -23.53 4.76
N ASP A 150 -2.45 -23.22 3.74
CA ASP A 150 -2.47 -24.05 2.52
C ASP A 150 -1.87 -23.38 1.28
N GLU A 151 -1.81 -22.04 1.23
CA GLU A 151 -1.39 -21.29 0.03
C GLU A 151 0.00 -20.61 0.17
N LEU A 152 0.44 -20.27 1.39
CA LEU A 152 1.66 -19.47 1.63
C LEU A 152 2.82 -20.27 2.25
N GLU A 153 2.51 -21.36 2.96
CA GLU A 153 3.48 -22.27 3.60
C GLU A 153 4.62 -22.74 2.67
N PRO A 154 4.37 -23.19 1.42
CA PRO A 154 5.44 -23.69 0.54
C PRO A 154 6.49 -22.64 0.16
N PHE A 155 6.14 -21.34 0.23
CA PHE A 155 6.97 -20.23 -0.24
C PHE A 155 7.70 -19.50 0.89
N MET A 156 7.18 -19.56 2.11
CA MET A 156 7.86 -19.07 3.32
C MET A 156 9.14 -19.89 3.61
N PHE A 157 9.12 -21.20 3.35
CA PHE A 157 10.31 -22.06 3.50
C PHE A 157 11.45 -21.73 2.52
N THR A 158 11.13 -21.17 1.35
CA THR A 158 12.16 -20.77 0.36
C THR A 158 12.86 -19.48 0.74
N CYS A 159 12.15 -18.51 1.35
CA CYS A 159 12.75 -17.26 1.82
C CYS A 159 13.69 -17.47 3.01
N LEU A 160 13.35 -18.38 3.93
CA LEU A 160 14.18 -18.63 5.11
C LEU A 160 15.52 -19.32 4.76
N HIS A 161 15.56 -20.11 3.67
CA HIS A 161 16.77 -20.83 3.25
C HIS A 161 17.74 -19.98 2.41
N THR A 162 17.29 -18.88 1.81
CA THR A 162 18.19 -17.98 1.07
C THR A 162 18.93 -16.98 1.97
N ASP A 163 18.43 -16.68 3.17
CA ASP A 163 19.10 -15.76 4.10
C ASP A 163 20.19 -16.44 4.96
N THR A 164 20.16 -17.77 5.09
CA THR A 164 21.23 -18.52 5.79
C THR A 164 22.34 -19.01 4.87
N ALA A 165 22.16 -18.94 3.55
CA ALA A 165 23.15 -19.43 2.59
C ALA A 165 24.29 -18.43 2.28
N TYR A 166 24.15 -17.15 2.66
CA TYR A 166 25.20 -16.14 2.43
C TYR A 166 26.18 -15.93 3.58
N ASP A 167 26.00 -16.58 4.73
CA ASP A 167 26.86 -16.38 5.91
C ASP A 167 27.80 -17.55 6.25
N THR A 168 27.98 -18.52 5.34
CA THR A 168 28.90 -19.66 5.55
C THR A 168 29.86 -19.97 4.40
N ALA A 169 29.98 -19.11 3.39
CA ALA A 169 30.99 -19.25 2.32
C ALA A 169 32.30 -18.47 2.60
N GLY A 170 32.62 -18.21 3.87
CA GLY A 170 33.75 -17.38 4.30
C GLY A 170 34.83 -18.07 5.15
N LEU A 171 34.84 -19.39 5.25
CA LEU A 171 35.86 -20.12 6.01
C LEU A 171 36.26 -21.36 5.23
N PHE A 172 37.33 -21.28 4.43
CA PHE A 172 38.37 -22.31 4.24
C PHE A 172 39.43 -21.77 3.27
N HIS A 173 40.44 -21.09 3.83
CA HIS A 173 41.78 -21.04 3.25
C HIS A 173 42.81 -21.24 4.37
N ASP A 174 43.85 -21.97 4.01
CA ASP A 174 45.13 -22.21 4.69
C ASP A 174 45.18 -23.24 5.82
N HIS A 175 45.61 -24.46 5.47
CA HIS A 175 46.99 -24.92 5.76
C HIS A 175 47.41 -26.10 4.87
#